data_AF-A0A9X2FBI9-F1
#
_entry.id   AF-A0A9X2FBI9-F1
#
_cell.length_a   1.000
_cell.length_b   1.000
_cell.length_c   1.000
_cell.angle_alpha   90.00
_cell.angle_beta   90.00
_cell.angle_gamma   90.00
#
_symmetry.space_group_name_H-M   'P 1'
#
loop_
_entity.id
_entity.type
_entity.pdbx_description
1 polymer ?
#
loop_
_entity_poly.entity_id
_entity_poly.type
_entity_poly.pdbx_seq_one_letter_code
_entity_poly.pdbx_strand_id
1 'polypeptide(L)'
;MAALLFVALPHRVPGEVVVSEIMYNPGGSDRDDGTDGYNREWVELFNTGQSGVDLSGWSVGDSQDGDFTSPFPAGTFLQPGAALVVTGDASTFDSEWGAGIPRVQVDNFPTLANSPSATNETVAIRDASGVMQNMVNYQNSGAWPLLNGSNGHSLMLLPQGLSSFANGSGANWIPSFGGTYGAKFVESSFGNTHASPGSVSSVTQEPFAPSPDAAWSMVILPDTQNYAKDTANRAIFTEMTEWIRDQRQEYNIQLVMHEGDIVNNNNTDNPTSGNQTSSQQWSNAKEAMSVLDGEVPYILAAGNHDFGTTNAQNRQTFVNEYFSYSDNSLVDPALGGILRGIKDPGRIENAYYEFTAPDGRDMLVIALEWEPRPATVAWANRVVSQPEFEDHTAILLTHAYVQGQEARYINSRVDEDASGEDLWQELVKANENFEMVFNGHFGGDGAGYIDSVGTGGNHVHQMFFNAQFLTNGGAGFLRVVEFLDDGSTVRVRTYSPHYDVERMDEQFSFEFSITPTPGLPAGDYNDDGVVDMADYTVWRNHLGAPADTLPNDPVGGVIGAAQYDTWKDSFGNSRASRGTATYFAVPEPGAIVLILLMSLATRVFDTKRWRIRYRGV
;
A
#
# COMPACT_ATOMS: atom_id res chain seq x y z
N MET A 1 -40.90 -1.90 7.87
CA MET A 1 -40.76 -2.05 9.33
C MET A 1 -39.40 -1.47 9.69
N ALA A 2 -39.37 -0.34 10.41
CA ALA A 2 -38.12 0.26 10.84
C ALA A 2 -37.54 -0.57 11.98
N ALA A 3 -36.36 -1.16 11.79
CA ALA A 3 -35.61 -1.77 12.86
C ALA A 3 -35.05 -0.64 13.73
N LEU A 4 -35.53 -0.54 14.98
CA LEU A 4 -34.86 0.27 15.99
C LEU A 4 -33.51 -0.39 16.28
N LEU A 5 -32.44 0.26 15.83
CA LEU A 5 -31.10 0.00 16.32
C LEU A 5 -31.07 0.44 17.79
N PHE A 6 -31.08 -0.51 18.71
CA PHE A 6 -30.70 -0.23 20.10
C PHE A 6 -29.20 0.05 20.11
N VAL A 7 -28.82 1.32 20.08
CA VAL A 7 -27.49 1.73 20.52
C VAL A 7 -27.43 1.44 22.01
N ALA A 8 -26.79 0.34 22.40
CA ALA A 8 -26.46 0.10 23.78
C ALA A 8 -25.53 1.24 24.22
N LEU A 9 -26.04 2.14 25.07
CA LEU A 9 -25.16 3.08 25.77
C LEU A 9 -24.16 2.23 26.57
N PRO A 10 -22.84 2.37 26.38
CA PRO A 10 -21.89 1.59 27.14
C PRO A 10 -22.16 1.82 28.62
N HIS A 11 -22.27 0.73 29.38
CA HIS A 11 -22.28 0.79 30.85
C HIS A 11 -20.92 1.34 31.30
N ARG A 12 -20.85 2.65 31.54
CA ARG A 12 -19.60 3.30 31.97
C ARG A 12 -19.48 3.19 33.49
N VAL A 13 -18.52 2.39 33.94
CA VAL A 13 -18.19 2.19 35.36
C VAL A 13 -17.36 3.40 35.86
N PRO A 14 -17.55 3.88 37.10
CA PRO A 14 -16.65 4.88 37.70
C PRO A 14 -15.24 4.27 37.86
N GLY A 15 -14.25 4.78 37.13
CA GLY A 15 -12.85 4.34 37.20
C GLY A 15 -12.65 2.86 36.84
N GLU A 16 -12.52 2.55 35.56
CA GLU A 16 -12.17 1.21 35.07
C GLU A 16 -10.72 1.25 34.58
N VAL A 17 -9.87 0.36 35.11
CA VAL A 17 -8.46 0.24 34.74
C VAL A 17 -8.25 -1.12 34.08
N VAL A 18 -7.67 -1.11 32.88
CA VAL A 18 -7.39 -2.29 32.07
C VAL A 18 -5.92 -2.33 31.69
N VAL A 19 -5.43 -3.50 31.28
CA VAL A 19 -4.12 -3.63 30.63
C VAL A 19 -4.26 -3.18 29.17
N SER A 20 -3.47 -2.22 28.71
CA SER A 20 -3.52 -1.71 27.32
C SER A 20 -2.36 -2.18 26.46
N GLU A 21 -1.23 -2.53 27.07
CA GLU A 21 -0.04 -2.99 26.33
C GLU A 21 0.81 -3.92 27.21
N ILE A 22 1.42 -4.93 26.60
CA ILE A 22 2.24 -5.94 27.29
C ILE A 22 3.55 -6.11 26.51
N MET A 23 4.67 -5.69 27.12
CA MET A 23 6.01 -6.03 26.65
C MET A 23 6.50 -7.27 27.39
N TYR A 24 6.26 -8.43 26.79
CA TYR A 24 6.61 -9.73 27.38
C TYR A 24 7.88 -10.34 26.81
N ASN A 25 8.36 -9.87 25.65
CA ASN A 25 9.52 -10.41 24.94
C ASN A 25 10.32 -9.28 24.28
N PRO A 26 11.03 -8.46 25.06
CA PRO A 26 11.80 -7.34 24.53
C PRO A 26 12.93 -7.80 23.60
N GLY A 27 13.33 -6.96 22.66
CA GLY A 27 14.34 -7.31 21.66
C GLY A 27 15.72 -7.43 22.31
N GLY A 28 16.44 -8.53 22.05
CA GLY A 28 17.75 -8.80 22.67
C GLY A 28 17.64 -9.53 24.00
N SER A 29 18.58 -9.32 24.91
CA SER A 29 18.65 -10.09 26.17
C SER A 29 17.74 -9.57 27.27
N ASP A 30 17.02 -10.46 27.93
CA ASP A 30 16.08 -10.15 29.01
C ASP A 30 16.27 -11.07 30.23
N ARG A 31 15.36 -11.03 31.21
CA ARG A 31 15.49 -11.83 32.42
C ARG A 31 15.19 -13.32 32.21
N ASP A 32 14.38 -13.67 31.20
CA ASP A 32 13.93 -15.03 30.89
C ASP A 32 14.98 -15.79 30.03
N ASP A 33 15.84 -15.07 29.29
CA ASP A 33 16.89 -15.67 28.46
C ASP A 33 18.10 -16.25 29.24
N GLY A 34 18.13 -16.05 30.56
CA GLY A 34 19.17 -16.55 31.46
C GLY A 34 20.49 -15.77 31.41
N THR A 35 20.53 -14.59 30.80
CA THR A 35 21.70 -13.69 30.71
C THR A 35 21.44 -12.36 31.42
N ASP A 36 22.39 -11.95 32.27
CA ASP A 36 22.56 -10.67 33.00
C ASP A 36 21.38 -9.99 33.73
N GLY A 37 20.13 -10.49 33.67
CA GLY A 37 19.07 -10.20 34.65
C GLY A 37 18.47 -8.78 34.62
N TYR A 38 18.37 -8.15 33.45
CA TYR A 38 17.71 -6.84 33.30
C TYR A 38 16.18 -6.97 33.29
N ASN A 39 15.49 -6.12 34.05
CA ASN A 39 14.03 -6.09 34.14
C ASN A 39 13.45 -5.18 33.05
N ARG A 40 13.36 -5.72 31.83
CA ARG A 40 12.98 -4.98 30.62
C ARG A 40 11.51 -5.14 30.25
N GLU A 41 10.84 -6.14 30.80
CA GLU A 41 9.42 -6.33 30.63
C GLU A 41 8.62 -5.26 31.37
N TRP A 42 7.43 -4.98 30.84
CA TRP A 42 6.52 -4.02 31.45
C TRP A 42 5.10 -4.26 30.96
N VAL A 43 4.16 -3.70 31.75
CA VAL A 43 2.74 -3.70 31.42
C VAL A 43 2.24 -2.26 31.47
N GLU A 44 1.44 -1.87 30.49
CA GLU A 44 0.77 -0.59 30.49
C GLU A 44 -0.67 -0.72 31.02
N LEU A 45 -1.04 0.19 31.92
CA LEU A 45 -2.39 0.34 32.44
C LEU A 45 -3.07 1.54 31.81
N PHE A 46 -4.35 1.40 31.46
CA PHE A 46 -5.15 2.50 30.93
C PHE A 46 -6.47 2.66 31.69
N ASN A 47 -6.85 3.91 31.98
CA ASN A 47 -8.12 4.22 32.61
C ASN A 47 -9.20 4.52 31.55
N THR A 48 -10.05 3.54 31.28
CA THR A 48 -11.22 3.63 30.37
C THR A 48 -12.42 4.32 31.03
N GLY A 49 -12.37 4.53 32.34
CA GLY A 49 -13.41 5.16 33.15
C GLY A 49 -13.48 6.69 32.97
N GLN A 50 -14.53 7.29 33.55
CA GLN A 50 -14.77 8.74 33.47
C GLN A 50 -14.19 9.53 34.66
N SER A 51 -13.63 8.85 35.65
CA SER A 51 -13.08 9.46 36.86
C SER A 51 -11.66 8.95 37.11
N GLY A 52 -10.81 9.81 37.66
CA GLY A 52 -9.47 9.41 38.04
C GLY A 52 -9.49 8.32 39.11
N VAL A 53 -8.51 7.43 39.06
CA VAL A 53 -8.37 6.30 39.98
C VAL A 53 -7.10 6.47 40.79
N ASP A 54 -7.23 6.39 42.11
CA ASP A 54 -6.08 6.30 43.01
C ASP A 54 -5.59 4.84 43.02
N LEU A 55 -4.43 4.63 42.42
CA LEU A 55 -3.77 3.33 42.32
C LEU A 55 -2.81 3.08 43.49
N SER A 56 -2.78 3.96 44.50
CA SER A 56 -1.94 3.77 45.68
C SER A 56 -2.19 2.40 46.32
N GLY A 57 -1.13 1.59 46.45
CA GLY A 57 -1.22 0.26 47.02
C GLY A 57 -1.72 -0.84 46.08
N TRP A 58 -2.07 -0.52 44.83
CA TRP A 58 -2.40 -1.53 43.80
C TRP A 58 -1.15 -2.32 43.38
N SER A 59 -1.33 -3.43 42.68
CA SER A 59 -0.21 -4.19 42.11
C SER A 59 -0.60 -4.84 40.77
N VAL A 60 0.41 -5.06 39.92
CA VAL A 60 0.33 -6.01 38.79
C VAL A 60 1.11 -7.28 39.11
N GLY A 61 0.76 -8.38 38.46
CA GLY A 61 1.47 -9.65 38.62
C GLY A 61 1.07 -10.68 37.59
N ASP A 62 1.83 -11.77 37.53
CA ASP A 62 1.34 -13.01 36.94
C ASP A 62 0.49 -13.75 37.99
N SER A 63 -0.81 -13.77 37.74
CA SER A 63 -1.77 -14.42 38.63
C SER A 63 -1.68 -15.94 38.64
N GLN A 64 -1.08 -16.57 37.62
CA GLN A 64 -0.95 -18.03 37.57
C GLN A 64 0.17 -18.50 38.51
N ASP A 65 1.30 -17.79 38.51
CA ASP A 65 2.40 -18.05 39.44
C ASP A 65 2.17 -17.43 40.83
N GLY A 66 1.17 -16.55 40.94
CA GLY A 66 0.88 -15.81 42.17
C GLY A 66 1.96 -14.78 42.50
N ASP A 67 2.78 -14.42 41.53
CA ASP A 67 3.86 -13.45 41.66
C ASP A 67 3.34 -12.05 41.34
N PHE A 68 3.33 -11.19 42.35
CA PHE A 68 2.84 -9.81 42.24
C PHE A 68 3.93 -8.84 42.70
N THR A 69 3.99 -7.73 41.97
CA THR A 69 4.81 -6.56 42.30
C THR A 69 4.58 -6.05 43.72
N SER A 70 5.56 -5.31 44.22
CA SER A 70 5.35 -4.45 45.40
C SER A 70 4.17 -3.49 45.15
N PRO A 71 3.40 -3.12 46.19
CA PRO A 71 2.32 -2.16 46.04
C PRO A 71 2.80 -0.84 45.45
N PHE A 72 2.03 -0.25 44.53
CA PHE A 72 2.37 1.02 43.92
C PHE A 72 2.52 2.12 44.99
N PRO A 73 3.48 3.05 44.82
CA PRO A 73 3.71 4.12 45.79
C PRO A 73 2.46 4.95 46.08
N ALA A 74 2.39 5.50 47.29
CA ALA A 74 1.31 6.42 47.66
C ALA A 74 1.31 7.65 46.74
N GLY A 75 0.13 8.05 46.28
CA GLY A 75 -0.07 9.15 45.35
C GLY A 75 -0.01 8.74 43.86
N THR A 76 0.14 7.45 43.55
CA THR A 76 0.02 6.94 42.17
C THR A 76 -1.43 7.12 41.71
N PHE A 77 -1.66 8.04 40.78
CA PHE A 77 -3.02 8.41 40.36
C PHE A 77 -3.14 8.40 38.84
N LEU A 78 -4.16 7.72 38.32
CA LEU A 78 -4.40 7.58 36.88
C LEU A 78 -5.65 8.35 36.45
N GLN A 79 -5.46 9.41 35.67
CA GLN A 79 -6.55 10.23 35.17
C GLN A 79 -7.40 9.49 34.13
N PRO A 80 -8.67 9.88 33.90
CA PRO A 80 -9.47 9.36 32.80
C PRO A 80 -8.75 9.51 31.46
N GLY A 81 -8.71 8.45 30.66
CA GLY A 81 -8.07 8.46 29.35
C GLY A 81 -6.54 8.58 29.39
N ALA A 82 -5.91 8.40 30.56
CA ALA A 82 -4.46 8.37 30.68
C ALA A 82 -3.95 6.94 30.80
N ALA A 83 -2.71 6.75 30.35
CA ALA A 83 -1.95 5.51 30.48
C ALA A 83 -0.84 5.65 31.54
N LEU A 84 -0.45 4.53 32.15
CA LEU A 84 0.65 4.42 33.10
C LEU A 84 1.37 3.10 32.90
N VAL A 85 2.65 3.16 32.57
CA VAL A 85 3.49 1.97 32.49
C VAL A 85 3.91 1.50 33.89
N VAL A 86 3.91 0.21 34.12
CA VAL A 86 4.46 -0.44 35.31
C VAL A 86 5.69 -1.23 34.90
N THR A 87 6.85 -0.92 35.49
CA THR A 87 8.14 -1.54 35.15
C THR A 87 8.97 -1.82 36.40
N GLY A 88 9.82 -2.84 36.34
CA GLY A 88 10.76 -3.14 37.43
C GLY A 88 12.03 -2.28 37.43
N ASP A 89 12.38 -1.65 36.31
CA ASP A 89 13.58 -0.81 36.18
C ASP A 89 13.29 0.43 35.32
N ALA A 90 13.00 1.55 35.98
CA ALA A 90 12.69 2.80 35.30
C ALA A 90 13.87 3.39 34.52
N SER A 91 15.11 3.03 34.87
CA SER A 91 16.31 3.55 34.20
C SER A 91 16.57 2.80 32.90
N THR A 92 16.43 1.47 32.92
CA THR A 92 16.48 0.64 31.71
C THR A 92 15.31 0.98 30.79
N PHE A 93 14.10 1.14 31.35
CA PHE A 93 12.95 1.59 30.56
C PHE A 93 13.20 2.92 29.83
N ASP A 94 13.71 3.95 30.53
CA ASP A 94 14.01 5.24 29.90
C ASP A 94 15.05 5.14 28.78
N SER A 95 16.00 4.23 28.93
CA SER A 95 17.05 4.02 27.93
C SER A 95 16.54 3.37 26.64
N GLU A 96 15.44 2.62 26.71
CA GLU A 96 14.88 1.88 25.57
C GLU A 96 13.71 2.58 24.92
N TRP A 97 12.79 3.13 25.71
CA TRP A 97 11.54 3.75 25.20
C TRP A 97 11.52 5.28 25.36
N GLY A 98 12.54 5.85 26.02
CA GLY A 98 12.68 7.29 26.19
C GLY A 98 12.10 7.82 27.50
N ALA A 99 12.69 8.93 27.96
CA ALA A 99 12.27 9.62 29.18
C ALA A 99 10.98 10.43 28.99
N GLY A 100 10.22 10.60 30.08
CA GLY A 100 9.01 11.44 30.11
C GLY A 100 7.70 10.68 29.88
N ILE A 101 7.75 9.38 29.59
CA ILE A 101 6.57 8.50 29.55
C ILE A 101 6.07 8.27 30.98
N PRO A 102 4.77 8.51 31.28
CA PRO A 102 4.19 8.24 32.59
C PRO A 102 4.38 6.78 33.00
N ARG A 103 5.13 6.56 34.08
CA ARG A 103 5.39 5.21 34.59
C ARG A 103 5.57 5.19 36.10
N VAL A 104 5.44 4.00 36.65
CA VAL A 104 5.75 3.68 38.04
C VAL A 104 6.78 2.55 38.09
N GLN A 105 7.84 2.75 38.87
CA GLN A 105 8.77 1.68 39.20
C GLN A 105 8.24 0.89 40.39
N VAL A 106 8.32 -0.44 40.29
CA VAL A 106 7.95 -1.37 41.35
C VAL A 106 9.08 -2.36 41.61
N ASP A 107 9.15 -2.89 42.83
CA ASP A 107 10.01 -4.02 43.13
C ASP A 107 9.29 -5.34 42.76
N ASN A 108 10.07 -6.40 42.50
CA ASN A 108 9.56 -7.74 42.17
C ASN A 108 8.56 -7.75 40.99
N PHE A 109 8.87 -7.03 39.92
CA PHE A 109 8.13 -7.22 38.67
C PHE A 109 8.32 -8.68 38.20
N PRO A 110 7.22 -9.41 37.90
CA PRO A 110 7.26 -10.81 37.52
C PRO A 110 8.03 -10.96 36.19
N THR A 111 8.60 -12.14 35.97
CA THR A 111 9.10 -12.49 34.64
C THR A 111 7.95 -13.02 33.82
N LEU A 112 7.64 -12.35 32.73
CA LEU A 112 6.63 -12.71 31.77
C LEU A 112 7.19 -13.76 30.79
N ALA A 113 6.41 -14.78 30.46
CA ALA A 113 6.88 -15.85 29.60
C ALA A 113 7.05 -15.39 28.15
N ASN A 114 8.24 -15.60 27.57
CA ASN A 114 8.51 -15.38 26.14
C ASN A 114 7.73 -16.32 25.20
N SER A 115 7.18 -17.40 25.75
CA SER A 115 6.31 -18.35 25.06
C SER A 115 4.99 -18.52 25.81
N PRO A 116 4.11 -17.50 25.79
CA PRO A 116 2.88 -17.51 26.54
C PRO A 116 1.89 -18.55 25.97
N SER A 117 1.11 -19.14 26.87
CA SER A 117 0.13 -20.19 26.63
C SER A 117 -1.03 -20.03 27.60
N ALA A 118 -2.14 -20.73 27.34
CA ALA A 118 -3.31 -20.67 28.20
C ALA A 118 -3.06 -21.01 29.69
N THR A 119 -1.92 -21.63 30.02
CA THR A 119 -1.63 -22.23 31.33
C THR A 119 -0.30 -21.79 31.95
N ASN A 120 0.36 -20.76 31.44
CA ASN A 120 1.58 -20.26 32.08
C ASN A 120 1.65 -18.75 32.28
N GLU A 121 0.68 -17.97 31.78
CA GLU A 121 0.84 -16.53 31.78
C GLU A 121 -0.49 -15.78 31.90
N THR A 122 -0.66 -14.96 32.93
CA THR A 122 -1.82 -14.08 33.07
C THR A 122 -1.50 -12.83 33.86
N VAL A 123 -1.30 -11.73 33.14
CA VAL A 123 -1.22 -10.39 33.72
C VAL A 123 -2.52 -10.06 34.44
N ALA A 124 -2.42 -9.72 35.71
CA ALA A 124 -3.56 -9.34 36.53
C ALA A 124 -3.28 -8.04 37.30
N ILE A 125 -4.33 -7.23 37.43
CA ILE A 125 -4.32 -6.00 38.23
C ILE A 125 -5.11 -6.26 39.52
N ARG A 126 -4.51 -5.96 40.67
CA ARG A 126 -5.17 -5.97 41.99
C ARG A 126 -5.22 -4.58 42.57
N ASP A 127 -6.34 -4.25 43.20
CA ASP A 127 -6.42 -3.03 44.02
C ASP A 127 -5.72 -3.19 45.38
N ALA A 128 -5.67 -2.11 46.16
CA ALA A 128 -5.05 -2.10 47.49
C ALA A 128 -5.67 -3.05 48.53
N SER A 129 -6.87 -3.57 48.27
CA SER A 129 -7.53 -4.59 49.09
C SER A 129 -7.24 -6.03 48.61
N GLY A 130 -6.51 -6.17 47.50
CA GLY A 130 -6.20 -7.44 46.85
C GLY A 130 -7.30 -7.94 45.93
N VAL A 131 -8.33 -7.13 45.64
CA VAL A 131 -9.40 -7.52 44.71
C VAL A 131 -8.92 -7.36 43.28
N MET A 132 -9.14 -8.38 42.46
CA MET A 132 -8.82 -8.35 41.04
C MET A 132 -9.71 -7.35 40.30
N GLN A 133 -9.08 -6.45 39.56
CA GLN A 133 -9.76 -5.44 38.75
C GLN A 133 -9.82 -5.85 37.28
N ASN A 134 -8.75 -6.44 36.75
CA ASN A 134 -8.66 -6.91 35.38
C ASN A 134 -7.60 -8.02 35.25
N MET A 135 -7.79 -8.92 34.28
CA MET A 135 -6.91 -10.05 34.01
C MET A 135 -6.84 -10.33 32.52
N VAL A 136 -5.64 -10.58 32.01
CA VAL A 136 -5.35 -10.88 30.60
C VAL A 136 -4.49 -12.13 30.52
N ASN A 137 -5.09 -13.24 30.07
CA ASN A 137 -4.39 -14.50 29.80
C ASN A 137 -3.97 -14.52 28.33
N TYR A 138 -2.87 -13.81 28.02
CA TYR A 138 -2.32 -13.71 26.67
C TYR A 138 -1.57 -14.99 26.28
N GLN A 139 -1.53 -15.29 24.98
CA GLN A 139 -1.11 -16.61 24.49
C GLN A 139 -0.49 -16.51 23.10
N ASN A 140 0.29 -17.52 22.69
CA ASN A 140 0.71 -17.71 21.31
C ASN A 140 -0.21 -18.71 20.57
N SER A 141 -1.54 -18.60 20.76
CA SER A 141 -2.49 -19.47 20.08
C SER A 141 -3.91 -18.90 20.02
N GLY A 142 -4.76 -19.50 19.18
CA GLY A 142 -6.15 -19.09 19.05
C GLY A 142 -6.27 -17.74 18.34
N ALA A 143 -7.03 -16.82 18.92
CA ALA A 143 -7.23 -15.48 18.38
C ALA A 143 -6.15 -14.47 18.80
N TRP A 144 -5.15 -14.90 19.60
CA TRP A 144 -4.05 -14.04 20.00
C TRP A 144 -3.02 -13.89 18.88
N PRO A 145 -2.34 -12.74 18.78
CA PRO A 145 -1.25 -12.56 17.82
C PRO A 145 -0.17 -13.62 17.96
N LEU A 146 0.14 -14.29 16.86
CA LEU A 146 1.31 -15.15 16.75
C LEU A 146 2.47 -14.26 16.31
N LEU A 147 3.54 -14.18 17.09
CA LEU A 147 4.73 -13.39 16.72
C LEU A 147 5.83 -14.22 16.02
N ASN A 148 5.59 -15.51 15.75
CA ASN A 148 6.48 -16.42 15.00
C ASN A 148 7.99 -16.30 15.32
N GLY A 149 8.34 -16.07 16.59
CA GLY A 149 9.73 -15.96 17.06
C GLY A 149 10.38 -14.57 16.90
N SER A 150 9.62 -13.52 16.55
CA SER A 150 10.11 -12.15 16.60
C SER A 150 10.05 -11.61 18.04
N ASN A 151 11.17 -11.08 18.52
CA ASN A 151 11.25 -10.35 19.79
C ASN A 151 11.10 -8.84 19.52
N GLY A 152 10.84 -8.07 20.57
CA GLY A 152 10.83 -6.61 20.55
C GLY A 152 9.48 -5.96 20.24
N HIS A 153 8.47 -6.72 19.81
CA HIS A 153 7.09 -6.21 19.70
C HIS A 153 6.35 -6.41 21.02
N SER A 154 5.61 -5.39 21.47
CA SER A 154 4.59 -5.57 22.49
C SER A 154 3.30 -6.10 21.88
N LEU A 155 2.42 -6.63 22.72
CA LEU A 155 1.01 -6.77 22.38
C LEU A 155 0.31 -5.48 22.76
N MET A 156 -0.36 -4.85 21.80
CA MET A 156 -1.12 -3.62 21.99
C MET A 156 -2.61 -3.89 21.82
N LEU A 157 -3.41 -3.32 22.72
CA LEU A 157 -4.87 -3.42 22.69
C LEU A 157 -5.46 -2.41 21.71
N LEU A 158 -6.33 -2.89 20.82
CA LEU A 158 -7.08 -2.05 19.90
C LEU A 158 -8.19 -1.26 20.62
N PRO A 159 -8.63 -0.12 20.08
CA PRO A 159 -9.64 0.74 20.71
C PRO A 159 -10.94 0.02 21.12
N GLN A 160 -11.40 -0.94 20.31
CA GLN A 160 -12.60 -1.77 20.61
C GLN A 160 -12.41 -2.71 21.81
N GLY A 161 -11.17 -2.97 22.20
CA GLY A 161 -10.78 -3.81 23.32
C GLY A 161 -10.74 -3.09 24.68
N LEU A 162 -10.82 -1.75 24.70
CA LEU A 162 -10.67 -0.89 25.89
C LEU A 162 -11.86 -1.00 26.88
N SER A 163 -12.05 -2.18 27.46
CA SER A 163 -12.95 -2.43 28.59
C SER A 163 -12.55 -3.73 29.30
N SER A 164 -12.82 -3.84 30.59
CA SER A 164 -12.48 -5.06 31.36
C SER A 164 -13.11 -6.33 30.78
N PHE A 165 -14.26 -6.22 30.13
CA PHE A 165 -14.96 -7.32 29.47
C PHE A 165 -14.29 -7.77 28.17
N ALA A 166 -13.81 -6.84 27.35
CA ALA A 166 -13.24 -7.13 26.03
C ALA A 166 -11.71 -7.40 26.07
N ASN A 167 -11.06 -6.96 27.14
CA ASN A 167 -9.60 -6.97 27.28
C ASN A 167 -8.97 -8.38 27.33
N GLY A 168 -9.72 -9.39 27.77
CA GLY A 168 -9.26 -10.78 27.75
C GLY A 168 -9.40 -11.50 26.38
N SER A 169 -9.93 -10.83 25.35
CA SER A 169 -10.13 -11.41 24.02
C SER A 169 -8.93 -11.14 23.13
N GLY A 170 -8.19 -12.19 22.72
CA GLY A 170 -7.03 -12.08 21.85
C GLY A 170 -7.29 -11.35 20.52
N ALA A 171 -8.52 -11.43 19.98
CA ALA A 171 -8.90 -10.73 18.74
C ALA A 171 -8.87 -9.19 18.85
N ASN A 172 -8.78 -8.65 20.07
CA ASN A 172 -8.63 -7.21 20.30
C ASN A 172 -7.17 -6.79 20.48
N TRP A 173 -6.22 -7.72 20.36
CA TRP A 173 -4.80 -7.46 20.52
C TRP A 173 -4.09 -7.67 19.20
N ILE A 174 -3.12 -6.82 18.90
CA ILE A 174 -2.21 -6.96 17.76
C ILE A 174 -0.78 -6.70 18.22
N PRO A 175 0.24 -7.12 17.46
CA PRO A 175 1.59 -6.64 17.70
C PRO A 175 1.66 -5.13 17.50
N SER A 176 2.54 -4.46 18.22
CA SER A 176 2.80 -3.04 17.98
C SER A 176 3.55 -2.83 16.65
N PHE A 177 3.09 -1.86 15.85
CA PHE A 177 3.72 -1.48 14.59
C PHE A 177 3.94 0.04 14.55
N GLY A 178 5.17 0.49 14.31
CA GLY A 178 5.47 1.91 14.20
C GLY A 178 4.55 2.61 13.19
N GLY A 179 3.99 3.77 13.51
CA GLY A 179 3.01 4.49 12.70
C GLY A 179 1.56 4.02 12.83
N THR A 180 1.28 2.95 13.59
CA THR A 180 -0.10 2.58 13.96
C THR A 180 -0.44 3.13 15.34
N TYR A 181 -1.56 3.85 15.48
CA TYR A 181 -2.04 4.37 16.78
C TYR A 181 -1.01 5.17 17.61
N GLY A 182 -0.05 5.84 16.96
CA GLY A 182 1.00 6.63 17.61
C GLY A 182 2.24 5.81 18.02
N ALA A 183 2.29 4.55 17.62
CA ALA A 183 3.40 3.67 17.93
C ALA A 183 4.69 4.07 17.23
N LYS A 184 5.84 3.84 17.87
CA LYS A 184 7.14 4.28 17.37
C LYS A 184 8.17 3.17 17.45
N PHE A 185 9.16 3.25 16.57
CA PHE A 185 10.33 2.40 16.60
C PHE A 185 11.49 3.12 17.31
N VAL A 186 12.15 2.44 18.23
CA VAL A 186 13.34 2.97 18.91
C VAL A 186 14.45 1.92 18.87
N GLU A 187 15.58 2.29 18.29
CA GLU A 187 16.82 1.52 18.43
C GLU A 187 17.45 1.78 19.79
N SER A 188 17.77 0.72 20.52
CA SER A 188 18.45 0.79 21.81
C SER A 188 19.74 0.00 21.81
N SER A 189 20.60 0.23 22.81
CA SER A 189 21.82 -0.57 23.00
C SER A 189 21.55 -2.04 23.36
N PHE A 190 20.31 -2.38 23.74
CA PHE A 190 19.92 -3.73 24.13
C PHE A 190 19.28 -4.52 22.99
N GLY A 191 18.86 -3.84 21.91
CA GLY A 191 18.17 -4.43 20.78
C GLY A 191 17.14 -3.47 20.17
N ASN A 192 16.51 -3.94 19.10
CA ASN A 192 15.47 -3.21 18.40
C ASN A 192 14.12 -3.50 19.06
N THR A 193 13.48 -2.47 19.60
CA THR A 193 12.17 -2.58 20.23
C THR A 193 11.16 -1.77 19.43
N HIS A 194 10.00 -2.38 19.19
CA HIS A 194 8.93 -1.88 18.32
C HIS A 194 7.67 -1.49 19.11
N ALA A 195 7.77 -1.43 20.44
CA ALA A 195 6.68 -1.08 21.33
C ALA A 195 6.54 0.42 21.56
N SER A 196 5.34 0.82 21.95
CA SER A 196 4.95 2.21 22.01
C SER A 196 4.22 2.57 23.30
N PRO A 197 4.92 2.40 24.44
CA PRO A 197 4.34 2.72 25.73
C PRO A 197 3.90 4.18 25.77
N GLY A 198 2.77 4.42 26.41
CA GLY A 198 2.13 5.71 26.58
C GLY A 198 1.21 6.11 25.43
N SER A 199 1.07 5.29 24.38
CA SER A 199 0.21 5.59 23.22
C SER A 199 -1.02 4.68 23.19
N VAL A 200 -2.10 5.14 23.82
CA VAL A 200 -3.40 4.44 23.77
C VAL A 200 -4.35 5.21 22.88
N SER A 201 -4.68 4.62 21.73
CA SER A 201 -5.78 5.13 20.91
C SER A 201 -7.12 4.69 21.51
N SER A 202 -7.99 5.67 21.76
CA SER A 202 -9.38 5.43 22.16
C SER A 202 -10.37 5.58 21.00
N VAL A 203 -9.86 5.85 19.80
CA VAL A 203 -10.63 6.05 18.58
C VAL A 203 -10.37 4.87 17.66
N THR A 204 -11.41 4.10 17.37
CA THR A 204 -11.36 3.03 16.37
C THR A 204 -11.02 3.62 15.01
N GLN A 205 -10.06 3.00 14.31
CA GLN A 205 -9.80 3.32 12.91
C GLN A 205 -11.07 3.07 12.09
N GLU A 206 -11.42 4.02 11.22
CA GLU A 206 -12.47 3.77 10.23
C GLU A 206 -12.02 2.66 9.27
N PRO A 207 -12.95 1.92 8.65
CA PRO A 207 -12.58 0.92 7.65
C PRO A 207 -11.66 1.52 6.60
N PHE A 208 -10.56 0.83 6.29
CA PHE A 208 -9.67 1.27 5.23
C PHE A 208 -10.46 1.20 3.91
N ALA A 209 -10.78 2.37 3.38
CA ALA A 209 -11.58 2.58 2.17
C ALA A 209 -10.82 3.51 1.21
N PRO A 210 -11.12 3.50 -0.10
CA PRO A 210 -10.53 4.44 -1.04
C PRO A 210 -10.79 5.87 -0.59
N SER A 211 -9.82 6.76 -0.79
CA SER A 211 -10.06 8.16 -0.50
C SER A 211 -11.18 8.72 -1.39
N PRO A 212 -12.07 9.60 -0.89
CA PRO A 212 -13.20 10.11 -1.68
C PRO A 212 -12.81 10.88 -2.96
N ASP A 213 -11.59 11.41 -2.98
CA ASP A 213 -10.95 12.16 -4.06
C ASP A 213 -9.99 11.29 -4.90
N ALA A 214 -9.89 9.98 -4.65
CA ALA A 214 -9.07 9.08 -5.45
C ALA A 214 -9.76 8.74 -6.78
N ALA A 215 -9.12 9.06 -7.91
CA ALA A 215 -9.59 8.70 -9.25
C ALA A 215 -9.23 7.25 -9.61
N TRP A 216 -8.01 6.83 -9.29
CA TRP A 216 -7.50 5.47 -9.50
C TRP A 216 -6.30 5.19 -8.60
N SER A 217 -5.86 3.94 -8.51
CA SER A 217 -4.73 3.57 -7.67
C SER A 217 -3.78 2.54 -8.28
N MET A 218 -2.59 2.43 -7.71
CA MET A 218 -1.68 1.30 -7.84
C MET A 218 -1.43 0.68 -6.47
N VAL A 219 -1.03 -0.59 -6.44
CA VAL A 219 -0.59 -1.26 -5.21
C VAL A 219 0.87 -1.68 -5.34
N ILE A 220 1.67 -1.40 -4.30
CA ILE A 220 3.07 -1.79 -4.21
C ILE A 220 3.23 -2.88 -3.15
N LEU A 221 3.73 -4.03 -3.57
CA LEU A 221 4.12 -5.14 -2.72
C LEU A 221 5.61 -5.01 -2.36
N PRO A 222 5.96 -5.07 -1.05
CA PRO A 222 7.35 -4.99 -0.60
C PRO A 222 8.11 -6.30 -0.86
N ASP A 223 9.30 -6.44 -0.27
CA ASP A 223 10.04 -7.69 -0.19
C ASP A 223 9.20 -8.78 0.51
N THR A 224 8.86 -9.86 -0.22
CA THR A 224 7.94 -10.91 0.24
C THR A 224 8.65 -12.20 0.67
N GLN A 225 9.98 -12.20 0.67
CA GLN A 225 10.77 -13.41 0.83
C GLN A 225 10.52 -14.16 2.16
N ASN A 226 10.11 -13.45 3.21
CA ASN A 226 9.78 -14.05 4.49
C ASN A 226 8.42 -14.76 4.51
N TYR A 227 7.48 -14.38 3.64
CA TYR A 227 6.24 -15.15 3.46
C TYR A 227 6.49 -16.41 2.64
N ALA A 228 7.35 -16.33 1.61
CA ALA A 228 7.66 -17.45 0.74
C ALA A 228 8.44 -18.57 1.45
N LYS A 229 9.34 -18.22 2.38
CA LYS A 229 10.26 -19.16 3.06
C LYS A 229 9.71 -19.86 4.29
N ASP A 230 8.59 -19.38 4.85
CA ASP A 230 8.04 -19.84 6.11
C ASP A 230 6.59 -20.33 5.96
N THR A 231 6.35 -21.61 6.26
CA THR A 231 4.99 -22.19 6.21
C THR A 231 3.97 -21.38 7.01
N ALA A 232 4.39 -20.80 8.14
CA ALA A 232 3.52 -20.06 9.05
C ALA A 232 3.05 -18.71 8.46
N ASN A 233 3.83 -18.11 7.56
CA ASN A 233 3.56 -16.77 7.02
C ASN A 233 2.98 -16.81 5.59
N ARG A 234 3.05 -17.97 4.90
CA ARG A 234 2.60 -18.11 3.51
C ARG A 234 1.18 -17.62 3.26
N ALA A 235 0.26 -17.88 4.19
CA ALA A 235 -1.15 -17.48 4.04
C ALA A 235 -1.32 -15.96 3.99
N ILE A 236 -0.43 -15.19 4.64
CA ILE A 236 -0.47 -13.72 4.65
C ILE A 236 -0.17 -13.17 3.26
N PHE A 237 0.76 -13.77 2.52
CA PHE A 237 1.05 -13.32 1.15
C PHE A 237 -0.14 -13.58 0.22
N THR A 238 -0.80 -14.73 0.34
CA THR A 238 -2.05 -15.00 -0.39
C THR A 238 -3.15 -14.02 0.00
N GLU A 239 -3.30 -13.71 1.30
CA GLU A 239 -4.28 -12.73 1.80
C GLU A 239 -4.04 -11.33 1.22
N MET A 240 -2.77 -10.90 1.10
CA MET A 240 -2.43 -9.63 0.46
C MET A 240 -2.91 -9.57 -1.00
N THR A 241 -2.67 -10.62 -1.78
CA THR A 241 -3.07 -10.64 -3.20
C THR A 241 -4.57 -10.88 -3.40
N GLU A 242 -5.21 -11.63 -2.51
CA GLU A 242 -6.68 -11.77 -2.46
C GLU A 242 -7.35 -10.44 -2.13
N TRP A 243 -6.82 -9.68 -1.16
CA TRP A 243 -7.30 -8.35 -0.86
C TRP A 243 -7.21 -7.43 -2.09
N ILE A 244 -6.06 -7.43 -2.80
CA ILE A 244 -5.90 -6.62 -4.02
C ILE A 244 -6.95 -7.00 -5.08
N ARG A 245 -7.14 -8.30 -5.35
CA ARG A 245 -8.14 -8.79 -6.30
C ARG A 245 -9.55 -8.34 -5.90
N ASP A 246 -9.90 -8.53 -4.64
CA ASP A 246 -11.24 -8.25 -4.13
C ASP A 246 -11.53 -6.74 -4.08
N GLN A 247 -10.49 -5.92 -3.86
CA GLN A 247 -10.56 -4.46 -3.83
C GLN A 247 -10.35 -3.77 -5.18
N ARG A 248 -10.03 -4.53 -6.25
CA ARG A 248 -9.72 -4.02 -7.59
C ARG A 248 -10.74 -3.00 -8.10
N GLN A 249 -12.03 -3.28 -7.95
CA GLN A 249 -13.09 -2.41 -8.44
C GLN A 249 -13.29 -1.18 -7.53
N GLU A 250 -13.32 -1.38 -6.22
CA GLU A 250 -13.60 -0.33 -5.24
C GLU A 250 -12.49 0.73 -5.19
N TYR A 251 -11.23 0.30 -5.23
CA TYR A 251 -10.06 1.19 -5.26
C TYR A 251 -9.62 1.59 -6.68
N ASN A 252 -10.31 1.07 -7.70
CA ASN A 252 -9.93 1.25 -9.11
C ASN A 252 -8.42 0.99 -9.37
N ILE A 253 -7.92 -0.14 -8.85
CA ILE A 253 -6.49 -0.52 -8.87
C ILE A 253 -6.05 -0.87 -10.29
N GLN A 254 -5.21 -0.07 -10.94
CA GLN A 254 -4.80 -0.33 -12.33
C GLN A 254 -3.59 -1.25 -12.47
N LEU A 255 -2.72 -1.27 -11.46
CA LEU A 255 -1.43 -1.95 -11.54
C LEU A 255 -0.97 -2.40 -10.15
N VAL A 256 -0.35 -3.57 -10.10
CA VAL A 256 0.45 -4.02 -8.97
C VAL A 256 1.93 -4.00 -9.33
N MET A 257 2.79 -3.46 -8.47
CA MET A 257 4.24 -3.56 -8.62
C MET A 257 4.84 -4.29 -7.41
N HIS A 258 5.81 -5.16 -7.64
CA HIS A 258 6.51 -5.89 -6.59
C HIS A 258 7.99 -5.50 -6.59
N GLU A 259 8.49 -5.05 -5.43
CA GLU A 259 9.82 -4.42 -5.30
C GLU A 259 11.00 -5.42 -5.29
N GLY A 260 10.79 -6.69 -5.64
CA GLY A 260 11.80 -7.76 -5.62
C GLY A 260 11.88 -8.54 -4.32
N ASP A 261 12.91 -9.38 -4.20
CA ASP A 261 13.07 -10.39 -3.16
C ASP A 261 11.77 -11.18 -2.97
N ILE A 262 11.37 -11.84 -4.06
CA ILE A 262 10.19 -12.68 -4.14
C ILE A 262 10.40 -13.95 -3.30
N VAL A 263 11.62 -14.49 -3.31
CA VAL A 263 12.02 -15.63 -2.49
C VAL A 263 13.24 -15.30 -1.63
N ASN A 264 13.48 -16.09 -0.58
CA ASN A 264 14.61 -15.85 0.32
C ASN A 264 15.87 -16.54 -0.18
N ASN A 265 15.76 -17.68 -0.87
CA ASN A 265 16.90 -18.28 -1.53
C ASN A 265 16.47 -18.79 -2.91
N ASN A 266 17.16 -18.36 -3.97
CA ASN A 266 16.83 -18.71 -5.36
C ASN A 266 17.01 -20.20 -5.70
N ASN A 267 18.07 -20.87 -5.23
CA ASN A 267 18.43 -22.22 -5.72
C ASN A 267 19.19 -23.08 -4.67
N THR A 268 18.49 -23.55 -3.63
CA THR A 268 18.99 -24.48 -2.62
C THR A 268 17.88 -25.35 -2.02
N ASP A 269 18.19 -26.62 -1.77
CA ASP A 269 17.33 -27.51 -0.96
C ASP A 269 17.61 -27.39 0.54
N ASN A 270 18.68 -26.68 0.92
CA ASN A 270 19.05 -26.40 2.31
C ASN A 270 19.02 -24.88 2.52
N PRO A 271 17.86 -24.30 2.85
CA PRO A 271 17.73 -22.86 2.97
C PRO A 271 18.56 -22.32 4.14
N THR A 272 19.04 -21.09 4.00
CA THR A 272 19.83 -20.38 5.03
C THR A 272 18.96 -19.89 6.18
N SER A 273 17.68 -19.66 5.93
CA SER A 273 16.65 -19.32 6.90
C SER A 273 15.29 -19.75 6.36
N GLY A 274 14.35 -19.94 7.28
CA GLY A 274 13.03 -20.49 7.00
C GLY A 274 13.02 -22.00 6.81
N ASN A 275 11.82 -22.54 6.55
CA ASN A 275 11.55 -23.98 6.57
C ASN A 275 11.12 -24.55 5.20
N GLN A 276 11.23 -23.76 4.12
CA GLN A 276 10.91 -24.15 2.75
C GLN A 276 12.17 -24.21 1.87
N THR A 277 12.30 -25.24 1.03
CA THR A 277 13.33 -25.29 -0.04
C THR A 277 13.09 -24.18 -1.07
N SER A 278 14.08 -23.85 -1.90
CA SER A 278 13.90 -22.85 -2.97
C SER A 278 12.76 -23.16 -3.93
N SER A 279 12.58 -24.43 -4.31
CA SER A 279 11.46 -24.83 -5.18
C SER A 279 10.10 -24.62 -4.51
N GLN A 280 10.01 -24.86 -3.20
CA GLN A 280 8.81 -24.55 -2.42
C GLN A 280 8.60 -23.04 -2.30
N GLN A 281 9.65 -22.26 -2.03
CA GLN A 281 9.58 -20.79 -1.96
C GLN A 281 9.03 -20.19 -3.26
N TRP A 282 9.61 -20.59 -4.40
CA TRP A 282 9.13 -20.13 -5.71
C TRP A 282 7.69 -20.55 -5.99
N SER A 283 7.32 -21.79 -5.65
CA SER A 283 5.94 -22.27 -5.80
C SER A 283 4.96 -21.50 -4.91
N ASN A 284 5.36 -21.18 -3.68
CA ASN A 284 4.56 -20.41 -2.72
C ASN A 284 4.31 -18.99 -3.24
N ALA A 285 5.36 -18.32 -3.72
CA ALA A 285 5.25 -16.99 -4.29
C ALA A 285 4.41 -16.98 -5.57
N LYS A 286 4.62 -17.97 -6.46
CA LYS A 286 3.81 -18.11 -7.68
C LYS A 286 2.32 -18.32 -7.35
N GLU A 287 2.02 -19.17 -6.39
CA GLU A 287 0.64 -19.42 -5.98
C GLU A 287 -0.04 -18.16 -5.42
N ALA A 288 0.65 -17.39 -4.57
CA ALA A 288 0.12 -16.14 -4.04
C ALA A 288 -0.09 -15.10 -5.16
N MET A 289 0.89 -14.90 -6.04
CA MET A 289 0.80 -13.91 -7.11
C MET A 289 -0.22 -14.28 -8.20
N SER A 290 -0.40 -15.59 -8.49
CA SER A 290 -1.36 -16.05 -9.50
C SER A 290 -2.82 -15.77 -9.15
N VAL A 291 -3.12 -15.35 -7.91
CA VAL A 291 -4.43 -14.78 -7.54
C VAL A 291 -4.79 -13.57 -8.41
N LEU A 292 -3.78 -12.85 -8.93
CA LEU A 292 -3.95 -11.65 -9.75
C LEU A 292 -4.03 -11.95 -11.26
N ASP A 293 -3.75 -13.19 -11.69
CA ASP A 293 -3.69 -13.56 -13.11
C ASP A 293 -5.05 -13.31 -13.79
N GLY A 294 -5.10 -12.36 -14.74
CA GLY A 294 -6.34 -11.99 -15.45
C GLY A 294 -7.25 -11.02 -14.69
N GLU A 295 -6.91 -10.66 -13.45
CA GLU A 295 -7.70 -9.76 -12.60
C GLU A 295 -7.09 -8.35 -12.56
N VAL A 296 -5.76 -8.27 -12.34
CA VAL A 296 -4.98 -7.01 -12.31
C VAL A 296 -3.61 -7.27 -12.93
N PRO A 297 -3.07 -6.42 -13.83
CA PRO A 297 -1.70 -6.62 -14.30
C PRO A 297 -0.72 -6.38 -13.15
N TYR A 298 0.37 -7.16 -13.13
CA TYR A 298 1.44 -6.98 -12.16
C TYR A 298 2.82 -6.95 -12.83
N ILE A 299 3.74 -6.19 -12.25
CA ILE A 299 5.14 -6.06 -12.68
C ILE A 299 6.05 -6.46 -11.52
N LEU A 300 7.06 -7.27 -11.81
CA LEU A 300 8.02 -7.77 -10.83
C LEU A 300 9.40 -7.14 -11.08
N ALA A 301 10.00 -6.54 -10.05
CA ALA A 301 11.45 -6.46 -9.98
C ALA A 301 12.01 -7.78 -9.45
N ALA A 302 13.28 -8.07 -9.76
CA ALA A 302 14.02 -9.17 -9.16
C ALA A 302 14.99 -8.60 -8.13
N GLY A 303 14.94 -9.13 -6.90
CA GLY A 303 15.84 -8.77 -5.81
C GLY A 303 17.09 -9.63 -5.73
N ASN A 304 18.00 -9.31 -4.82
CA ASN A 304 19.26 -10.03 -4.70
C ASN A 304 19.06 -11.50 -4.26
N HIS A 305 18.01 -11.80 -3.49
CA HIS A 305 17.70 -13.16 -3.07
C HIS A 305 17.10 -14.02 -4.19
N ASP A 306 16.61 -13.38 -5.26
CA ASP A 306 16.10 -14.02 -6.49
C ASP A 306 17.23 -14.42 -7.46
N PHE A 307 18.48 -14.12 -7.13
CA PHE A 307 19.67 -14.48 -7.91
C PHE A 307 20.62 -15.42 -7.15
N GLY A 308 21.44 -16.17 -7.90
CA GLY A 308 22.46 -17.06 -7.39
C GLY A 308 21.87 -18.27 -6.66
N THR A 309 22.46 -18.62 -5.51
CA THR A 309 21.96 -19.70 -4.65
C THR A 309 21.14 -19.12 -3.52
N THR A 310 21.65 -18.09 -2.84
CA THR A 310 21.01 -17.51 -1.66
C THR A 310 20.92 -16.00 -1.68
N ASN A 311 21.83 -15.30 -2.37
CA ASN A 311 21.92 -13.84 -2.36
C ASN A 311 22.92 -13.38 -3.44
N ALA A 312 22.48 -13.36 -4.70
CA ALA A 312 23.18 -12.77 -5.86
C ALA A 312 24.68 -13.09 -6.01
N GLN A 313 25.12 -14.29 -5.63
CA GLN A 313 26.53 -14.71 -5.82
C GLN A 313 26.93 -14.77 -7.31
N ASN A 314 25.92 -14.86 -8.18
CA ASN A 314 26.03 -14.79 -9.62
C ASN A 314 24.66 -14.36 -10.18
N ARG A 315 24.57 -14.14 -11.50
CA ARG A 315 23.36 -13.65 -12.20
C ARG A 315 22.39 -14.75 -12.68
N GLN A 316 22.54 -15.99 -12.20
CA GLN A 316 21.52 -17.03 -12.46
C GLN A 316 20.28 -16.75 -11.62
N THR A 317 19.10 -16.91 -12.18
CA THR A 317 17.82 -16.68 -11.50
C THR A 317 16.79 -17.66 -12.02
N PHE A 318 15.87 -18.07 -11.15
CA PHE A 318 14.71 -18.90 -11.50
C PHE A 318 13.42 -18.09 -11.65
N VAL A 319 13.45 -16.75 -11.56
CA VAL A 319 12.26 -15.90 -11.77
C VAL A 319 11.48 -16.35 -13.02
N ASN A 320 12.16 -16.50 -14.16
CA ASN A 320 11.52 -16.88 -15.43
C ASN A 320 11.12 -18.35 -15.56
N GLU A 321 11.53 -19.21 -14.62
CA GLU A 321 11.06 -20.60 -14.57
C GLU A 321 9.66 -20.71 -13.94
N TYR A 322 9.30 -19.73 -13.09
CA TYR A 322 8.05 -19.71 -12.35
C TYR A 322 7.10 -18.59 -12.80
N PHE A 323 7.64 -17.48 -13.31
CA PHE A 323 6.89 -16.33 -13.77
C PHE A 323 7.15 -16.05 -15.25
N SER A 324 6.08 -16.04 -16.03
CA SER A 324 6.06 -15.58 -17.41
C SER A 324 5.12 -14.39 -17.54
N TYR A 325 5.45 -13.45 -18.42
CA TYR A 325 4.50 -12.39 -18.79
C TYR A 325 3.19 -12.97 -19.37
N SER A 326 3.22 -14.19 -19.91
CA SER A 326 2.05 -14.88 -20.46
C SER A 326 1.15 -15.54 -19.41
N ASP A 327 1.57 -15.59 -18.15
CA ASP A 327 0.74 -16.10 -17.06
C ASP A 327 -0.49 -15.20 -16.84
N ASN A 328 -0.28 -13.89 -16.99
CA ASN A 328 -1.31 -12.88 -16.81
C ASN A 328 -1.68 -12.24 -18.16
N SER A 329 -2.90 -12.50 -18.63
CA SER A 329 -3.39 -11.97 -19.91
C SER A 329 -3.39 -10.44 -20.01
N LEU A 330 -3.40 -9.72 -18.88
CA LEU A 330 -3.34 -8.25 -18.83
C LEU A 330 -1.91 -7.71 -18.99
N VAL A 331 -0.89 -8.58 -18.91
CA VAL A 331 0.52 -8.26 -19.16
C VAL A 331 0.94 -8.75 -20.55
N ASP A 332 0.41 -9.90 -21.01
CA ASP A 332 0.80 -10.53 -22.27
C ASP A 332 0.59 -9.64 -23.50
N PRO A 333 1.65 -9.23 -24.21
CA PRO A 333 1.53 -8.37 -25.39
C PRO A 333 0.80 -9.06 -26.54
N ALA A 334 0.81 -10.40 -26.62
CA ALA A 334 0.07 -11.15 -27.63
C ALA A 334 -1.45 -11.05 -27.43
N LEU A 335 -1.90 -10.68 -26.22
CA LEU A 335 -3.29 -10.48 -25.85
C LEU A 335 -3.64 -9.00 -25.67
N GLY A 336 -2.73 -8.09 -26.02
CA GLY A 336 -2.91 -6.64 -25.86
C GLY A 336 -2.60 -6.12 -24.45
N GLY A 337 -1.90 -6.91 -23.63
CA GLY A 337 -1.47 -6.52 -22.29
C GLY A 337 -0.41 -5.42 -22.29
N ILE A 338 0.00 -5.02 -21.08
CA ILE A 338 0.79 -3.79 -20.86
C ILE A 338 2.28 -3.91 -21.21
N LEU A 339 2.84 -5.12 -21.38
CA LEU A 339 4.25 -5.28 -21.73
C LEU A 339 4.53 -4.71 -23.14
N ARG A 340 5.63 -3.99 -23.31
CA ARG A 340 6.04 -3.41 -24.61
C ARG A 340 7.39 -3.91 -25.08
N GLY A 341 8.32 -4.17 -24.17
CA GLY A 341 9.57 -4.79 -24.56
C GLY A 341 10.38 -5.34 -23.41
N ILE A 342 11.23 -6.30 -23.76
CA ILE A 342 12.14 -6.98 -22.85
C ILE A 342 13.54 -6.84 -23.42
N LYS A 343 14.53 -6.51 -22.57
CA LYS A 343 15.93 -6.38 -22.99
C LYS A 343 16.48 -7.69 -23.56
N ASP A 344 16.28 -8.78 -22.83
CA ASP A 344 16.75 -10.12 -23.19
C ASP A 344 15.51 -11.02 -23.43
N PRO A 345 15.26 -11.53 -24.65
CA PRO A 345 14.01 -12.22 -24.97
C PRO A 345 13.64 -13.35 -23.99
N GLY A 346 12.42 -13.29 -23.46
CA GLY A 346 11.89 -14.27 -22.50
C GLY A 346 12.36 -14.07 -21.05
N ARG A 347 13.03 -12.96 -20.73
CA ARG A 347 13.57 -12.66 -19.40
C ARG A 347 12.99 -11.36 -18.81
N ILE A 348 11.98 -11.45 -17.95
CA ILE A 348 11.19 -10.31 -17.47
C ILE A 348 11.91 -9.40 -16.46
N GLU A 349 13.09 -9.78 -15.98
CA GLU A 349 13.86 -9.01 -14.97
C GLU A 349 14.25 -7.61 -15.48
N ASN A 350 14.27 -7.40 -16.80
CA ASN A 350 14.57 -6.11 -17.41
C ASN A 350 13.60 -5.86 -18.58
N ALA A 351 12.52 -5.14 -18.28
CA ALA A 351 11.39 -4.94 -19.18
C ALA A 351 10.77 -3.55 -18.99
N TYR A 352 10.02 -3.11 -19.99
CA TYR A 352 9.20 -1.90 -19.90
C TYR A 352 7.76 -2.15 -20.32
N TYR A 353 6.88 -1.43 -19.65
CA TYR A 353 5.44 -1.61 -19.70
C TYR A 353 4.77 -0.26 -19.88
N GLU A 354 3.66 -0.25 -20.61
CA GLU A 354 2.93 0.96 -20.95
C GLU A 354 1.43 0.72 -20.83
N PHE A 355 0.73 1.68 -20.22
CA PHE A 355 -0.71 1.73 -20.18
C PHE A 355 -1.20 3.19 -20.08
N THR A 356 -2.41 3.44 -20.53
CA THR A 356 -3.10 4.71 -20.28
C THR A 356 -3.96 4.56 -19.03
N ALA A 357 -3.71 5.39 -18.01
CA ALA A 357 -4.47 5.40 -16.77
C ALA A 357 -5.88 5.98 -16.96
N PRO A 358 -6.84 5.73 -16.03
CA PRO A 358 -8.20 6.26 -16.10
C PRO A 358 -8.28 7.79 -16.16
N ASP A 359 -7.30 8.49 -15.61
CA ASP A 359 -7.15 9.94 -15.72
C ASP A 359 -6.49 10.37 -17.05
N GLY A 360 -6.48 9.51 -18.07
CA GLY A 360 -6.00 9.80 -19.42
C GLY A 360 -4.49 9.96 -19.56
N ARG A 361 -3.72 9.68 -18.51
CA ARG A 361 -2.26 9.79 -18.53
C ARG A 361 -1.61 8.54 -19.10
N ASP A 362 -0.64 8.74 -19.99
CA ASP A 362 0.19 7.64 -20.45
C ASP A 362 1.31 7.35 -19.43
N MET A 363 1.35 6.11 -18.95
CA MET A 363 2.26 5.63 -17.92
C MET A 363 3.34 4.76 -18.55
N LEU A 364 4.60 4.97 -18.17
CA LEU A 364 5.73 4.12 -18.59
C LEU A 364 6.43 3.55 -17.36
N VAL A 365 6.36 2.23 -17.16
CA VAL A 365 7.08 1.57 -16.06
C VAL A 365 8.30 0.86 -16.60
N ILE A 366 9.48 1.23 -16.09
CA ILE A 366 10.76 0.55 -16.37
C ILE A 366 11.10 -0.32 -15.17
N ALA A 367 11.03 -1.64 -15.33
CA ALA A 367 11.43 -2.61 -14.31
C ALA A 367 12.84 -3.11 -14.59
N LEU A 368 13.75 -2.94 -13.63
CA LEU A 368 15.14 -3.36 -13.74
C LEU A 368 15.51 -4.36 -12.64
N GLU A 369 16.44 -5.25 -12.98
CA GLU A 369 17.03 -6.22 -12.06
C GLU A 369 17.73 -5.52 -10.88
N TRP A 370 17.91 -6.23 -9.77
CA TRP A 370 18.76 -5.79 -8.66
C TRP A 370 20.15 -5.38 -9.14
N GLU A 371 20.57 -4.17 -8.73
CA GLU A 371 21.84 -3.53 -9.11
C GLU A 371 22.14 -3.74 -10.60
N PRO A 372 21.38 -3.08 -11.49
CA PRO A 372 21.41 -3.41 -12.91
C PRO A 372 22.78 -3.12 -13.52
N ARG A 373 23.19 -3.99 -14.44
CA ARG A 373 24.47 -3.86 -15.16
C ARG A 373 24.48 -2.56 -15.99
N PRO A 374 25.63 -1.92 -16.23
CA PRO A 374 25.70 -0.69 -17.03
C PRO A 374 25.08 -0.82 -18.43
N ALA A 375 25.22 -1.99 -19.07
CA ALA A 375 24.59 -2.25 -20.37
C ALA A 375 23.05 -2.30 -20.30
N THR A 376 22.50 -2.72 -19.15
CA THR A 376 21.07 -2.70 -18.84
C THR A 376 20.60 -1.27 -18.60
N VAL A 377 21.32 -0.49 -17.80
CA VAL A 377 21.03 0.94 -17.56
C VAL A 377 21.05 1.73 -18.87
N ALA A 378 22.07 1.54 -19.70
CA ALA A 378 22.17 2.17 -21.01
C ALA A 378 21.04 1.74 -21.97
N TRP A 379 20.55 0.50 -21.86
CA TRP A 379 19.37 0.05 -22.61
C TRP A 379 18.11 0.77 -22.13
N ALA A 380 17.87 0.82 -20.83
CA ALA A 380 16.73 1.52 -20.24
C ALA A 380 16.71 3.00 -20.64
N ASN A 381 17.88 3.67 -20.59
CA ASN A 381 18.02 5.07 -20.99
C ASN A 381 17.64 5.28 -22.48
N ARG A 382 18.01 4.35 -23.37
CA ARG A 382 17.59 4.40 -24.79
C ARG A 382 16.11 4.11 -25.00
N VAL A 383 15.44 3.43 -24.07
CA VAL A 383 13.99 3.22 -24.14
C VAL A 383 13.29 4.51 -23.74
N VAL A 384 13.52 4.98 -22.51
CA VAL A 384 12.80 6.12 -21.93
C VAL A 384 13.03 7.45 -22.66
N SER A 385 14.15 7.62 -23.36
CA SER A 385 14.47 8.82 -24.15
C SER A 385 13.88 8.82 -25.57
N GLN A 386 13.08 7.80 -25.94
CA GLN A 386 12.44 7.80 -27.26
C GLN A 386 11.36 8.88 -27.34
N PRO A 387 11.19 9.56 -28.49
CA PRO A 387 10.18 10.62 -28.64
C PRO A 387 8.74 10.18 -28.38
N GLU A 388 8.46 8.89 -28.48
CA GLU A 388 7.13 8.34 -28.17
C GLU A 388 6.81 8.33 -26.67
N PHE A 389 7.82 8.45 -25.80
CA PHE A 389 7.67 8.47 -24.35
C PHE A 389 7.89 9.84 -23.70
N GLU A 390 8.05 10.90 -24.50
CA GLU A 390 8.40 12.25 -24.02
C GLU A 390 7.36 12.80 -23.03
N ASP A 391 6.07 12.51 -23.27
CA ASP A 391 4.93 13.00 -22.46
C ASP A 391 4.41 11.98 -21.43
N HIS A 392 5.05 10.82 -21.28
CA HIS A 392 4.63 9.80 -20.31
C HIS A 392 5.03 10.18 -18.89
N THR A 393 4.24 9.79 -17.89
CA THR A 393 4.74 9.72 -16.51
C THR A 393 5.52 8.42 -16.35
N ALA A 394 6.84 8.52 -16.30
CA ALA A 394 7.73 7.38 -16.15
C ALA A 394 8.00 7.02 -14.68
N ILE A 395 8.02 5.72 -14.42
CA ILE A 395 8.29 5.10 -13.11
C ILE A 395 9.47 4.15 -13.26
N LEU A 396 10.45 4.25 -12.36
CA LEU A 396 11.47 3.22 -12.20
C LEU A 396 11.08 2.27 -11.07
N LEU A 397 10.97 0.98 -11.37
CA LEU A 397 10.86 -0.10 -10.39
C LEU A 397 12.19 -0.87 -10.37
N THR A 398 12.86 -0.90 -9.21
CA THR A 398 14.10 -1.66 -9.02
C THR A 398 14.21 -2.10 -7.56
N HIS A 399 15.13 -3.01 -7.26
CA HIS A 399 15.24 -3.54 -5.92
C HIS A 399 16.04 -2.65 -4.96
N ALA A 400 17.19 -2.12 -5.40
CA ALA A 400 18.10 -1.33 -4.56
C ALA A 400 18.26 0.10 -5.10
N TYR A 401 17.72 1.10 -4.38
CA TYR A 401 17.82 2.50 -4.78
C TYR A 401 17.97 3.47 -3.60
N VAL A 402 16.88 3.78 -2.88
CA VAL A 402 16.90 4.62 -1.66
C VAL A 402 17.21 3.74 -0.45
N GLN A 403 18.10 4.21 0.43
CA GLN A 403 18.50 3.57 1.67
C GLN A 403 18.28 4.53 2.85
N GLY A 404 17.53 4.09 3.86
CA GLY A 404 17.17 4.93 5.01
C GLY A 404 16.14 6.00 4.63
N GLN A 405 16.06 7.07 5.42
CA GLN A 405 14.98 8.06 5.26
C GLN A 405 15.19 9.00 4.07
N GLU A 406 16.43 9.46 3.80
CA GLU A 406 16.70 10.53 2.83
C GLU A 406 17.99 10.36 2.00
N ALA A 407 18.51 9.13 1.83
CA ALA A 407 19.74 8.89 1.06
C ALA A 407 19.57 7.87 -0.07
N ARG A 408 20.28 8.06 -1.17
CA ARG A 408 20.46 7.01 -2.18
C ARG A 408 21.61 6.10 -1.79
N TYR A 409 21.48 4.84 -2.15
CA TYR A 409 22.55 3.85 -2.06
C TYR A 409 23.67 4.19 -3.04
N ILE A 410 24.91 4.32 -2.56
CA ILE A 410 26.03 4.92 -3.31
C ILE A 410 27.12 3.94 -3.78
N ASN A 411 27.00 2.66 -3.47
CA ASN A 411 28.00 1.65 -3.83
C ASN A 411 27.27 0.41 -4.30
N SER A 412 27.75 -0.34 -5.28
CA SER A 412 27.19 -1.67 -5.59
C SER A 412 27.88 -2.75 -4.77
N ARG A 413 27.22 -3.90 -4.60
CA ARG A 413 27.84 -5.09 -4.00
C ARG A 413 28.73 -5.82 -5.00
N VAL A 414 28.51 -5.61 -6.29
CA VAL A 414 29.26 -6.24 -7.38
C VAL A 414 29.92 -5.13 -8.21
N ASP A 415 31.24 -5.24 -8.38
CA ASP A 415 32.02 -4.26 -9.14
C ASP A 415 31.40 -4.01 -10.53
N GLU A 416 31.29 -2.73 -10.89
CA GLU A 416 30.68 -2.22 -12.14
C GLU A 416 29.14 -2.21 -12.19
N ASP A 417 28.42 -2.85 -11.26
CA ASP A 417 26.96 -2.76 -11.24
C ASP A 417 26.49 -1.40 -10.69
N ALA A 418 25.31 -0.95 -11.14
CA ALA A 418 24.80 0.37 -10.80
C ALA A 418 24.13 0.39 -9.42
N SER A 419 24.60 1.28 -8.55
CA SER A 419 23.94 1.63 -7.29
C SER A 419 22.72 2.54 -7.52
N GLY A 420 22.00 2.88 -6.44
CA GLY A 420 20.88 3.83 -6.51
C GLY A 420 21.31 5.23 -6.98
N GLU A 421 22.50 5.68 -6.56
CA GLU A 421 23.07 6.95 -7.00
C GLU A 421 23.53 6.89 -8.47
N ASP A 422 24.07 5.77 -8.93
CA ASP A 422 24.42 5.60 -10.36
C ASP A 422 23.15 5.62 -11.23
N LEU A 423 22.10 4.91 -10.81
CA LEU A 423 20.78 4.94 -11.48
C LEU A 423 20.18 6.35 -11.51
N TRP A 424 20.32 7.11 -10.43
CA TRP A 424 19.91 8.51 -10.41
C TRP A 424 20.66 9.32 -11.48
N GLN A 425 21.99 9.27 -11.51
CA GLN A 425 22.78 10.11 -12.42
C GLN A 425 22.66 9.68 -13.90
N GLU A 426 22.63 8.38 -14.16
CA GLU A 426 22.74 7.83 -15.51
C GLU A 426 21.40 7.61 -16.22
N LEU A 427 20.31 7.48 -15.45
CA LEU A 427 18.98 7.19 -15.98
C LEU A 427 17.94 8.21 -15.51
N VAL A 428 17.68 8.30 -14.21
CA VAL A 428 16.49 9.01 -13.72
C VAL A 428 16.61 10.52 -13.88
N LYS A 429 17.69 11.13 -13.39
CA LYS A 429 17.94 12.58 -13.46
C LYS A 429 18.09 13.09 -14.89
N ALA A 430 18.48 12.23 -15.82
CA ALA A 430 18.77 12.59 -17.21
C ALA A 430 17.53 12.65 -18.10
N ASN A 431 16.41 12.04 -17.68
CA ASN A 431 15.18 11.96 -18.47
C ASN A 431 14.04 12.72 -17.78
N GLU A 432 13.42 13.65 -18.51
CA GLU A 432 12.48 14.64 -17.96
C GLU A 432 11.10 14.04 -17.63
N ASN A 433 10.82 12.84 -18.13
CA ASN A 433 9.56 12.13 -17.95
C ASN A 433 9.51 11.26 -16.68
N PHE A 434 10.62 11.01 -15.98
CA PHE A 434 10.56 10.30 -14.69
C PHE A 434 9.93 11.18 -13.61
N GLU A 435 9.00 10.60 -12.86
CA GLU A 435 8.36 11.28 -11.71
C GLU A 435 8.35 10.41 -10.45
N MET A 436 8.55 9.09 -10.57
CA MET A 436 8.53 8.18 -9.44
C MET A 436 9.60 7.09 -9.52
N VAL A 437 10.10 6.67 -8.35
CA VAL A 437 10.96 5.49 -8.19
C VAL A 437 10.45 4.66 -7.01
N PHE A 438 10.36 3.33 -7.16
CA PHE A 438 10.00 2.39 -6.09
C PHE A 438 11.12 1.37 -5.88
N ASN A 439 11.47 1.11 -4.61
CA ASN A 439 12.46 0.10 -4.23
C ASN A 439 12.26 -0.52 -2.84
N GLY A 440 12.77 -1.74 -2.69
CA GLY A 440 12.82 -2.50 -1.44
C GLY A 440 14.23 -2.62 -0.87
N HIS A 441 14.66 -3.86 -0.58
CA HIS A 441 16.03 -4.30 -0.24
C HIS A 441 16.57 -3.92 1.14
N PHE A 442 16.47 -2.65 1.53
CA PHE A 442 17.15 -2.14 2.72
C PHE A 442 16.34 -2.38 4.00
N GLY A 443 17.04 -2.45 5.15
CA GLY A 443 16.42 -2.54 6.47
C GLY A 443 16.32 -1.19 7.19
N GLY A 444 16.26 -1.24 8.53
CA GLY A 444 15.99 -0.08 9.38
C GLY A 444 14.49 0.14 9.58
N ASP A 445 14.04 1.39 9.58
CA ASP A 445 12.63 1.79 9.75
C ASP A 445 11.67 1.25 8.65
N GLY A 446 12.23 0.64 7.60
CA GLY A 446 11.47 -0.06 6.56
C GLY A 446 10.77 0.87 5.57
N ALA A 447 11.14 2.15 5.51
CA ALA A 447 10.66 3.09 4.50
C ALA A 447 11.58 4.31 4.33
N GLY A 448 11.43 5.03 3.23
CA GLY A 448 12.14 6.28 2.96
C GLY A 448 11.49 7.06 1.82
N TYR A 449 11.70 8.37 1.79
CA TYR A 449 11.15 9.25 0.76
C TYR A 449 12.15 10.37 0.43
N ILE A 450 12.43 10.53 -0.86
CA ILE A 450 13.27 11.63 -1.37
C ILE A 450 12.56 12.29 -2.54
N ASP A 451 12.39 13.60 -2.46
CA ASP A 451 12.09 14.45 -3.62
C ASP A 451 13.41 15.01 -4.17
N SER A 452 13.66 14.84 -5.47
CA SER A 452 14.83 15.43 -6.14
C SER A 452 14.50 15.93 -7.52
N VAL A 453 15.16 17.02 -7.91
CA VAL A 453 14.95 17.68 -9.19
C VAL A 453 15.88 17.09 -10.25
N GLY A 454 15.29 16.60 -11.34
CA GLY A 454 15.97 16.15 -12.55
C GLY A 454 16.60 17.28 -13.35
N THR A 455 17.33 16.95 -14.42
CA THR A 455 18.04 17.95 -15.24
C THR A 455 17.07 18.89 -15.98
N GLY A 456 15.88 18.40 -16.33
CA GLY A 456 14.81 19.18 -16.96
C GLY A 456 13.96 20.01 -15.99
N GLY A 457 14.21 19.90 -14.67
CA GLY A 457 13.40 20.55 -13.65
C GLY A 457 12.19 19.74 -13.16
N ASN A 458 11.98 18.53 -13.68
CA ASN A 458 11.00 17.58 -13.18
C ASN A 458 11.33 17.14 -11.75
N HIS A 459 10.32 17.02 -10.90
CA HIS A 459 10.44 16.45 -9.57
C HIS A 459 10.32 14.93 -9.65
N VAL A 460 11.20 14.21 -8.95
CA VAL A 460 11.18 12.75 -8.90
C VAL A 460 11.04 12.27 -7.47
N HIS A 461 9.88 11.66 -7.19
CA HIS A 461 9.47 11.13 -5.90
C HIS A 461 9.97 9.70 -5.74
N GLN A 462 11.02 9.51 -4.95
CA GLN A 462 11.70 8.24 -4.79
C GLN A 462 11.32 7.62 -3.45
N MET A 463 10.78 6.41 -3.51
CA MET A 463 10.05 5.78 -2.42
C MET A 463 10.66 4.41 -2.11
N PHE A 464 11.24 4.30 -0.92
CA PHE A 464 11.69 3.03 -0.35
C PHE A 464 10.60 2.48 0.58
N PHE A 465 10.30 1.19 0.46
CA PHE A 465 9.45 0.45 1.38
C PHE A 465 9.94 -0.98 1.54
N ASN A 466 10.18 -1.41 2.77
CA ASN A 466 10.50 -2.80 3.05
C ASN A 466 9.93 -3.20 4.42
N ALA A 467 8.87 -3.99 4.37
CA ALA A 467 8.21 -4.49 5.57
C ALA A 467 8.86 -5.76 6.14
N GLN A 468 9.81 -6.41 5.46
CA GLN A 468 10.25 -7.79 5.76
C GLN A 468 10.75 -7.99 7.21
N PHE A 469 11.20 -6.92 7.87
CA PHE A 469 11.74 -6.98 9.23
C PHE A 469 10.68 -6.92 10.33
N LEU A 470 9.41 -6.70 9.97
CA LEU A 470 8.30 -6.79 10.93
C LEU A 470 7.98 -8.25 11.22
N THR A 471 7.33 -8.48 12.37
CA THR A 471 6.79 -9.80 12.73
C THR A 471 5.91 -10.41 11.62
N ASN A 472 5.75 -11.73 11.64
CA ASN A 472 4.97 -12.49 10.65
C ASN A 472 5.40 -12.26 9.20
N GLY A 473 6.71 -12.07 8.98
CA GLY A 473 7.30 -11.91 7.65
C GLY A 473 7.04 -10.55 6.99
N GLY A 474 6.49 -9.59 7.74
CA GLY A 474 6.16 -8.25 7.24
C GLY A 474 4.76 -7.76 7.63
N ALA A 475 4.04 -8.55 8.43
CA ALA A 475 2.73 -8.21 8.97
C ALA A 475 1.67 -7.86 7.90
N GLY A 476 1.85 -8.32 6.67
CA GLY A 476 0.92 -8.09 5.57
C GLY A 476 0.89 -6.67 5.03
N PHE A 477 1.82 -5.78 5.40
CA PHE A 477 1.77 -4.39 4.94
C PHE A 477 2.08 -4.26 3.43
N LEU A 478 1.29 -3.43 2.76
CA LEU A 478 1.43 -3.00 1.36
C LEU A 478 1.20 -1.48 1.26
N ARG A 479 1.60 -0.88 0.13
CA ARG A 479 1.26 0.53 -0.16
C ARG A 479 0.16 0.62 -1.21
N VAL A 480 -0.83 1.47 -0.95
CA VAL A 480 -1.80 1.94 -1.93
C VAL A 480 -1.37 3.34 -2.37
N VAL A 481 -1.14 3.52 -3.66
CA VAL A 481 -0.73 4.78 -4.29
C VAL A 481 -1.93 5.30 -5.08
N GLU A 482 -2.66 6.24 -4.51
CA GLU A 482 -3.87 6.84 -5.07
C GLU A 482 -3.51 8.08 -5.90
N PHE A 483 -4.00 8.13 -7.13
CA PHE A 483 -3.94 9.31 -7.99
C PHE A 483 -5.26 10.04 -7.86
N LEU A 484 -5.21 11.30 -7.42
CA LEU A 484 -6.40 12.06 -7.08
C LEU A 484 -7.07 12.67 -8.32
N ASP A 485 -8.35 13.02 -8.15
CA ASP A 485 -9.20 13.57 -9.21
C ASP A 485 -8.79 14.97 -9.70
N ASP A 486 -7.90 15.65 -8.99
CA ASP A 486 -7.25 16.89 -9.43
C ASP A 486 -6.23 16.70 -10.56
N GLY A 487 -5.88 15.44 -10.87
CA GLY A 487 -4.98 15.06 -11.94
C GLY A 487 -3.51 15.41 -11.73
N SER A 488 -3.10 15.78 -10.51
CA SER A 488 -1.73 16.19 -10.19
C SER A 488 -1.23 15.73 -8.81
N THR A 489 -2.13 15.38 -7.89
CA THR A 489 -1.77 14.91 -6.55
C THR A 489 -1.76 13.39 -6.50
N VAL A 490 -0.74 12.84 -5.85
CA VAL A 490 -0.61 11.43 -5.52
C VAL A 490 -0.55 11.27 -4.02
N ARG A 491 -1.38 10.38 -3.48
CA ARG A 491 -1.41 10.02 -2.06
C ARG A 491 -0.90 8.60 -1.87
N VAL A 492 0.10 8.44 -1.01
CA VAL A 492 0.60 7.13 -0.58
C VAL A 492 -0.01 6.82 0.77
N ARG A 493 -0.54 5.60 0.92
CA ARG A 493 -1.10 5.07 2.16
C ARG A 493 -0.55 3.66 2.40
N THR A 494 -0.12 3.35 3.62
CA THR A 494 0.42 2.02 3.96
C THR A 494 -0.54 1.26 4.85
N TYR A 495 -0.99 0.08 4.40
CA TYR A 495 -2.06 -0.68 5.04
C TYR A 495 -1.71 -2.17 5.14
N SER A 496 -2.15 -2.82 6.22
CA SER A 496 -2.07 -4.28 6.39
C SER A 496 -3.47 -4.89 6.27
N PRO A 497 -3.81 -5.60 5.17
CA PRO A 497 -5.01 -6.44 5.13
C PRO A 497 -5.07 -7.50 6.22
N HIS A 498 -3.92 -7.97 6.71
CA HIS A 498 -3.85 -9.03 7.72
C HIS A 498 -4.28 -8.56 9.12
N TYR A 499 -3.92 -7.34 9.49
CA TYR A 499 -4.23 -6.75 10.79
C TYR A 499 -5.33 -5.68 10.74
N ASP A 500 -5.78 -5.30 9.54
CA ASP A 500 -6.75 -4.23 9.28
C ASP A 500 -6.35 -2.90 9.93
N VAL A 501 -5.08 -2.50 9.74
CA VAL A 501 -4.51 -1.27 10.29
C VAL A 501 -3.71 -0.49 9.26
N GLU A 502 -3.81 0.84 9.34
CA GLU A 502 -3.09 1.81 8.54
C GLU A 502 -1.93 2.42 9.34
N ARG A 503 -0.78 2.63 8.68
CA ARG A 503 0.36 3.37 9.23
C ARG A 503 0.26 4.84 8.82
N MET A 504 -0.05 5.70 9.77
CA MET A 504 -0.44 7.10 9.54
C MET A 504 0.70 8.10 9.64
N ASP A 505 1.87 7.69 10.12
CA ASP A 505 3.04 8.58 10.21
C ASP A 505 3.50 9.02 8.80
N GLU A 506 4.12 10.21 8.72
CA GLU A 506 4.50 10.87 7.46
C GLU A 506 5.41 10.04 6.55
N GLN A 507 6.14 9.05 7.08
CA GLN A 507 6.97 8.12 6.32
C GLN A 507 6.16 7.02 5.59
N PHE A 508 4.95 6.76 6.05
CA PHE A 508 4.07 5.69 5.57
C PHE A 508 2.81 6.21 4.88
N SER A 509 2.41 7.43 5.21
CA SER A 509 1.26 8.11 4.61
C SER A 509 1.59 9.56 4.31
N PHE A 510 1.62 9.92 3.03
CA PHE A 510 2.01 11.26 2.57
C PHE A 510 1.44 11.56 1.18
N GLU A 511 1.47 12.83 0.80
CA GLU A 511 1.07 13.31 -0.52
C GLU A 511 2.23 14.02 -1.22
N PHE A 512 2.24 13.93 -2.54
CA PHE A 512 3.15 14.69 -3.39
C PHE A 512 2.46 15.07 -4.70
N SER A 513 3.03 16.06 -5.40
CA SER A 513 2.51 16.54 -6.67
C SER A 513 3.41 16.12 -7.81
N ILE A 514 2.79 15.63 -8.86
CA ILE A 514 3.40 15.28 -10.14
C ILE A 514 2.89 16.23 -11.22
N THR A 515 3.43 16.07 -12.42
CA THR A 515 3.02 16.80 -13.62
C THR A 515 1.52 16.62 -13.83
N PRO A 516 0.75 17.73 -13.83
CA PRO A 516 -0.68 17.64 -14.04
C PRO A 516 -0.97 16.98 -15.38
N THR A 517 -1.96 16.09 -15.40
CA THR A 517 -2.46 15.54 -16.65
C THR A 517 -2.83 16.68 -17.62
N PRO A 518 -2.63 16.51 -18.93
CA PRO A 518 -3.14 17.47 -19.90
C PRO A 518 -4.64 17.66 -19.65
N GLY A 519 -5.06 18.90 -19.40
CA GLY A 519 -6.47 19.20 -19.14
C GLY A 519 -7.36 18.67 -20.26
N LEU A 520 -8.58 18.27 -19.93
CA LEU A 520 -9.55 17.85 -20.93
C LEU A 520 -9.77 18.99 -21.95
N PRO A 521 -9.85 18.68 -23.25
CA PRO A 521 -9.96 19.71 -24.27
C PRO A 521 -11.25 20.52 -24.06
N ALA A 522 -11.14 21.84 -24.16
CA ALA A 522 -12.31 22.72 -24.07
C ALA A 522 -13.39 22.27 -25.05
N GLY A 523 -14.62 22.07 -24.59
CA GLY A 523 -15.71 21.55 -25.43
C GLY A 523 -15.97 20.04 -25.31
N ASP A 524 -15.16 19.31 -24.54
CA ASP A 524 -15.45 17.97 -24.04
C ASP A 524 -16.45 18.08 -22.89
N TYR A 525 -17.73 18.04 -23.22
CA TYR A 525 -18.83 18.29 -22.30
C TYR A 525 -19.33 17.03 -21.60
N ASN A 526 -18.83 15.85 -21.94
CA ASN A 526 -19.14 14.60 -21.25
C ASN A 526 -17.96 14.00 -20.47
N ASP A 527 -16.81 14.69 -20.43
CA ASP A 527 -15.57 14.29 -19.76
C ASP A 527 -14.99 12.95 -20.26
N ASP A 528 -15.24 12.59 -21.52
CA ASP A 528 -14.76 11.32 -22.09
C ASP A 528 -13.37 11.41 -22.76
N GLY A 529 -12.78 12.61 -22.76
CA GLY A 529 -11.46 12.87 -23.31
C GLY A 529 -11.47 13.16 -24.81
N VAL A 530 -12.61 13.18 -25.49
CA VAL A 530 -12.73 13.43 -26.93
C VAL A 530 -13.85 14.42 -27.21
N VAL A 531 -13.55 15.49 -27.94
CA VAL A 531 -14.58 16.42 -28.40
C VAL A 531 -15.26 15.86 -29.65
N ASP A 532 -16.40 15.20 -29.50
CA ASP A 532 -17.18 14.59 -30.57
C ASP A 532 -18.69 14.90 -30.51
N MET A 533 -19.52 14.11 -31.19
CA MET A 533 -20.97 14.34 -31.24
C MET A 533 -21.72 14.02 -29.94
N ALA A 534 -21.10 13.28 -29.02
CA ALA A 534 -21.61 13.04 -27.68
C ALA A 534 -21.65 14.35 -26.87
N ASP A 535 -20.59 15.17 -26.95
CA ASP A 535 -20.52 16.49 -26.31
C ASP A 535 -21.57 17.45 -26.83
N TYR A 536 -21.81 17.43 -28.14
CA TYR A 536 -22.89 18.20 -28.75
C TYR A 536 -24.24 17.85 -28.12
N THR A 537 -24.44 16.56 -27.81
CA THR A 537 -25.68 16.10 -27.16
C THR A 537 -25.77 16.63 -25.72
N VAL A 538 -24.66 16.64 -24.97
CA VAL A 538 -24.62 17.23 -23.62
C VAL A 538 -24.87 18.73 -23.66
N TRP A 539 -24.16 19.48 -24.50
CA TRP A 539 -24.40 20.92 -24.71
C TRP A 539 -25.86 21.21 -25.05
N ARG A 540 -26.42 20.51 -26.04
CA ARG A 540 -27.79 20.74 -26.51
C ARG A 540 -28.81 20.50 -25.40
N ASN A 541 -28.59 19.48 -24.56
CA ASN A 541 -29.49 19.17 -23.44
C ASN A 541 -29.44 20.23 -22.33
N HIS A 542 -28.34 20.97 -22.24
CA HIS A 542 -28.12 22.04 -21.25
C HIS A 542 -28.34 23.45 -21.81
N LEU A 543 -28.86 23.61 -23.04
CA LEU A 543 -29.06 24.91 -23.66
C LEU A 543 -29.97 25.82 -22.80
N GLY A 544 -29.44 26.99 -22.39
CA GLY A 544 -30.12 27.94 -21.52
C GLY A 544 -29.94 27.68 -20.01
N ALA A 545 -29.18 26.66 -19.62
CA ALA A 545 -28.83 26.41 -18.23
C ALA A 545 -27.84 27.47 -17.70
N PRO A 546 -27.73 27.64 -16.35
CA PRO A 546 -26.75 28.54 -15.74
C PRO A 546 -25.29 28.19 -16.07
N ALA A 547 -24.39 29.10 -15.72
CA ALA A 547 -22.94 28.84 -15.74
C ALA A 547 -22.58 27.59 -14.93
N ASP A 548 -21.45 26.98 -15.29
CA ASP A 548 -20.83 25.84 -14.58
C ASP A 548 -21.65 24.54 -14.63
N THR A 549 -22.63 24.45 -15.54
CA THR A 549 -23.41 23.21 -15.78
C THR A 549 -22.80 22.29 -16.82
N LEU A 550 -21.90 22.78 -17.66
CA LEU A 550 -21.11 21.97 -18.58
C LEU A 550 -19.70 21.77 -18.01
N PRO A 551 -19.19 20.53 -17.97
CA PRO A 551 -17.77 20.26 -17.74
C PRO A 551 -16.90 20.94 -18.81
N ASN A 552 -15.62 21.20 -18.53
CA ASN A 552 -14.65 21.75 -19.49
C ASN A 552 -15.14 22.96 -20.32
N ASP A 553 -15.99 23.81 -19.73
CA ASP A 553 -16.45 25.07 -20.32
C ASP A 553 -15.57 26.24 -19.87
N PRO A 554 -14.56 26.66 -20.66
CA PRO A 554 -13.72 27.80 -20.30
C PRO A 554 -14.42 29.15 -20.50
N VAL A 555 -15.57 29.18 -21.18
CA VAL A 555 -16.30 30.42 -21.48
C VAL A 555 -17.14 30.84 -20.28
N GLY A 556 -17.77 29.87 -19.61
CA GLY A 556 -18.71 30.09 -18.52
C GLY A 556 -19.96 30.89 -18.96
N GLY A 557 -20.77 31.32 -17.99
CA GLY A 557 -22.03 32.02 -18.26
C GLY A 557 -23.15 31.07 -18.72
N VAL A 558 -24.29 31.63 -19.13
CA VAL A 558 -25.46 30.82 -19.53
C VAL A 558 -25.12 29.99 -20.78
N ILE A 559 -25.38 28.69 -20.73
CA ILE A 559 -25.05 27.76 -21.81
C ILE A 559 -25.76 28.15 -23.10
N GLY A 560 -24.98 28.43 -24.14
CA GLY A 560 -25.49 29.03 -25.37
C GLY A 560 -24.56 28.88 -26.56
N ALA A 561 -24.62 29.87 -27.46
CA ALA A 561 -23.86 29.87 -28.71
C ALA A 561 -22.34 29.88 -28.49
N ALA A 562 -21.87 30.48 -27.40
CA ALA A 562 -20.43 30.57 -27.12
C ALA A 562 -19.83 29.19 -26.78
N GLN A 563 -20.53 28.38 -25.97
CA GLN A 563 -20.17 26.98 -25.71
C GLN A 563 -20.26 26.12 -26.97
N TYR A 564 -21.29 26.34 -27.81
CA TYR A 564 -21.36 25.66 -29.12
C TYR A 564 -20.15 25.97 -30.00
N ASP A 565 -19.71 27.22 -30.03
CA ASP A 565 -18.53 27.62 -30.78
C ASP A 565 -17.26 26.99 -30.20
N THR A 566 -17.13 26.89 -28.87
CA THR A 566 -16.05 26.13 -28.21
C THR A 566 -16.03 24.66 -28.64
N TRP A 567 -17.15 23.95 -28.55
CA TRP A 567 -17.26 22.57 -29.02
C TRP A 567 -16.90 22.43 -30.51
N LYS A 568 -17.44 23.31 -31.36
CA LYS A 568 -17.23 23.27 -32.80
C LYS A 568 -15.77 23.53 -33.17
N ASP A 569 -15.13 24.49 -32.52
CA ASP A 569 -13.74 24.86 -32.77
C ASP A 569 -12.77 23.81 -32.22
N SER A 570 -13.19 23.04 -31.22
CA SER A 570 -12.44 21.92 -30.66
C SER A 570 -12.82 20.55 -31.23
N PHE A 571 -13.79 20.45 -32.15
CA PHE A 571 -14.30 19.16 -32.63
C PHE A 571 -13.21 18.30 -33.26
N GLY A 572 -13.05 17.08 -32.74
CA GLY A 572 -11.99 16.15 -33.10
C GLY A 572 -10.69 16.32 -32.32
N ASN A 573 -10.60 17.30 -31.41
CA ASN A 573 -9.56 17.31 -30.39
C ASN A 573 -9.85 16.19 -29.41
N SER A 574 -8.82 15.45 -29.03
CA SER A 574 -8.84 14.57 -27.88
C SER A 574 -7.79 15.02 -26.89
N ARG A 575 -7.93 14.62 -25.63
CA ARG A 575 -6.82 14.60 -24.68
C ARG A 575 -5.67 13.91 -25.39
N ALA A 576 -4.50 14.54 -25.38
CA ALA A 576 -3.38 14.09 -26.21
C ALA A 576 -2.89 12.72 -25.72
N SER A 577 -3.47 11.63 -26.24
CA SER A 577 -2.79 10.36 -26.39
C SER A 577 -2.42 10.26 -27.86
N ARG A 578 -1.12 10.32 -28.16
CA ARG A 578 -0.63 10.00 -29.51
C ARG A 578 -0.61 8.48 -29.70
N GLY A 579 -1.77 7.85 -29.60
CA GLY A 579 -1.99 6.54 -30.19
C GLY A 579 -1.89 6.67 -31.70
N THR A 580 -0.98 5.92 -32.32
CA THR A 580 -0.76 5.90 -33.78
C THR A 580 -2.06 6.06 -34.58
N ALA A 581 -2.17 7.19 -35.29
CA ALA A 581 -3.26 7.41 -36.23
C ALA A 581 -3.15 6.37 -37.35
N THR A 582 -3.84 5.24 -37.19
CA THR A 582 -4.26 4.45 -38.33
C THR A 582 -5.28 5.31 -39.08
N TYR A 583 -4.81 6.02 -40.09
CA TYR A 583 -5.66 6.65 -41.08
C TYR A 583 -6.49 5.53 -41.73
N PHE A 584 -7.69 5.26 -41.20
CA PHE A 584 -8.72 4.65 -42.01
C PHE A 584 -9.11 5.72 -43.03
N ALA A 585 -8.53 5.61 -44.23
CA ALA A 585 -9.01 6.31 -45.39
C ALA A 585 -10.52 6.04 -45.49
N VAL A 586 -11.32 7.09 -45.29
CA VAL A 586 -12.75 7.06 -45.59
C VAL A 586 -12.86 6.59 -47.05
N PRO A 587 -13.55 5.48 -47.35
CA PRO A 587 -13.78 5.10 -48.73
C PRO A 587 -14.64 6.18 -49.35
N GLU A 588 -14.09 6.96 -50.29
CA GLU A 588 -14.92 7.80 -51.14
C GLU A 588 -15.95 6.88 -51.82
N PRO A 589 -17.24 7.23 -51.82
CA PRO A 589 -18.21 6.50 -52.63
C PRO A 589 -17.77 6.67 -54.09
N GLY A 590 -17.24 5.59 -54.68
CA GLY A 590 -16.79 5.60 -56.06
C GLY A 590 -17.90 6.18 -56.94
N ALA A 591 -17.52 7.08 -57.85
CA ALA A 591 -18.42 7.90 -58.69
C ALA A 591 -19.58 7.13 -59.38
N ILE A 592 -19.49 5.80 -59.44
CA ILE A 592 -20.52 4.88 -59.93
C ILE A 592 -21.78 4.87 -59.03
N VAL A 593 -21.68 5.04 -57.70
CA VAL A 593 -22.84 5.05 -56.79
C VAL A 593 -23.66 6.34 -56.94
N LEU A 594 -23.00 7.48 -57.16
CA LEU A 594 -23.67 8.76 -57.42
C LEU A 594 -24.37 8.79 -58.80
N ILE A 595 -23.82 8.11 -59.80
CA ILE A 595 -24.46 7.98 -61.13
C ILE A 595 -25.69 7.05 -61.09
N LEU A 596 -25.67 6.00 -60.27
CA LEU A 596 -26.81 5.11 -60.08
C LEU A 596 -27.97 5.77 -59.30
N LEU A 597 -27.68 6.66 -58.34
CA LEU A 597 -28.70 7.40 -57.61
C LEU A 597 -29.35 8.52 -58.45
N MET A 598 -28.60 9.18 -59.35
CA MET A 598 -29.16 10.19 -60.25
C MET A 598 -30.04 9.60 -61.38
N SER A 599 -29.83 8.33 -61.76
CA SER A 599 -30.63 7.66 -62.80
C SER A 599 -31.94 7.05 -62.28
N LEU A 600 -32.08 6.83 -60.96
CA LEU A 600 -33.37 6.42 -60.36
C LEU A 600 -34.33 7.60 -60.12
N ALA A 601 -33.82 8.81 -59.91
CA ALA A 601 -34.64 10.00 -59.62
C ALA A 601 -35.37 10.57 -60.85
N THR A 602 -34.96 10.23 -62.07
CA THR A 602 -35.53 10.78 -63.31
C THR A 602 -36.67 9.96 -63.94
N ARG A 603 -37.11 8.85 -63.31
CA ARG A 603 -38.19 7.99 -63.85
C ARG A 603 -39.55 8.07 -63.13
N VAL A 604 -39.72 8.91 -62.11
CA VAL A 604 -40.97 8.92 -61.30
C VAL A 604 -41.96 10.05 -61.64
N PHE A 605 -41.63 10.96 -62.57
CA PHE A 605 -42.58 11.98 -63.01
C PHE A 605 -42.88 11.88 -64.50
N ASP A 606 -43.74 10.91 -64.88
CA ASP A 606 -44.54 11.11 -66.09
C ASP A 606 -45.93 10.41 -66.06
N THR A 607 -46.96 11.27 -66.00
CA THR A 607 -48.37 11.15 -66.42
C THR A 607 -49.27 9.97 -65.95
N LYS A 608 -50.17 10.26 -64.99
CA LYS A 608 -51.51 9.63 -64.92
C LYS A 608 -52.61 10.67 -65.16
N ARG A 609 -53.16 10.67 -66.39
CA ARG A 609 -54.40 11.37 -66.77
C ARG A 609 -55.61 10.59 -66.24
N TRP A 610 -56.48 11.25 -65.47
CA TRP A 610 -57.79 10.74 -65.09
C TRP A 610 -58.82 10.98 -66.22
N ARG A 611 -59.55 9.93 -66.64
CA ARG A 611 -60.76 10.02 -67.47
C ARG A 611 -61.90 9.32 -66.73
N ILE A 612 -62.90 10.08 -66.30
CA ILE A 612 -64.19 9.56 -65.82
C ILE A 612 -65.18 9.59 -67.00
N ARG A 613 -65.82 8.44 -67.29
CA ARG A 613 -66.87 8.29 -68.30
C ARG A 613 -68.26 8.47 -67.68
N TYR A 614 -69.10 9.26 -68.35
CA TYR A 614 -70.55 9.32 -68.17
C TYR A 614 -71.23 7.97 -68.49
N ARG A 615 -72.23 7.59 -67.70
CA ARG A 615 -73.34 6.72 -68.11
C ARG A 615 -74.64 7.47 -67.83
N GLY A 616 -75.42 7.72 -68.88
CA GLY A 616 -76.84 8.06 -68.76
C GLY A 616 -77.67 6.81 -69.04
N VAL A 617 -78.67 6.56 -68.18
CA VAL A 617 -80.11 6.49 -68.50
C VAL A 617 -80.83 6.96 -67.24
#